data_AF-A0A093ZTH1-F1
#
_entry.id   AF-A0A093ZTH1-F1
#
_cell.length_a   1.000
_cell.length_b   1.000
_cell.length_c   1.000
_cell.angle_alpha   90.00
_cell.angle_beta   90.00
_cell.angle_gamma   90.00
#
_symmetry.space_group_name_H-M   'P 1'
#
loop_
_entity.id
_entity.type
_entity.pdbx_description
1 polymer ?
#
loop_
_entity_poly.entity_id
_entity_poly.type
_entity_poly.pdbx_seq_one_letter_code
_entity_poly.pdbx_strand_id
1 'polypeptide(L)'
;MPYATDAIWPVTPARTALHVDDALLLHPLVSPLAAKGELWEGAPPVFIVTGWELLSDEDRTVASRMANAGVKVRFMEFEAMPHCFAMVVEGSAVARKCIREWAGWMKKVVEAPGSVAEGGTVVGFKKLEEKEVDVKGLDEGWEVTMERMKERVKKNEERKEALAKL
;
A
#
# COMPACT_ATOMS: atom_id res chain seq x y z
N MET A 1 -2.70 -19.18 16.29
CA MET A 1 -3.73 -20.22 16.20
C MET A 1 -3.44 -21.00 14.93
N PRO A 2 -3.23 -22.32 14.95
CA PRO A 2 -3.01 -23.08 13.73
C PRO A 2 -4.24 -22.94 12.81
N TYR A 3 -4.00 -22.80 11.51
CA TYR A 3 -5.08 -22.76 10.52
C TYR A 3 -5.80 -24.11 10.48
N ALA A 4 -7.12 -24.10 10.32
CA ALA A 4 -7.90 -25.33 10.17
C ALA A 4 -7.43 -26.10 8.91
N THR A 5 -7.38 -27.42 9.01
CA THR A 5 -7.01 -28.27 7.87
C THR A 5 -8.03 -28.14 6.75
N ASP A 6 -7.57 -27.90 5.53
CA ASP A 6 -8.39 -27.76 4.33
C ASP A 6 -7.74 -28.53 3.16
N ALA A 7 -8.54 -29.25 2.37
CA ALA A 7 -8.03 -30.05 1.24
C ALA A 7 -7.79 -29.22 -0.05
N ILE A 8 -8.50 -28.10 -0.20
CA ILE A 8 -8.33 -27.11 -1.28
C ILE A 8 -7.18 -26.16 -0.94
N TRP A 9 -7.00 -25.85 0.34
CA TRP A 9 -5.97 -24.96 0.85
C TRP A 9 -5.07 -25.67 1.90
N PRO A 10 -4.19 -26.60 1.46
CA PRO A 10 -3.44 -27.48 2.35
C PRO A 10 -2.65 -26.71 3.42
N VAL A 11 -2.72 -27.18 4.68
CA VAL A 11 -1.93 -26.65 5.80
C VAL A 11 -0.67 -27.48 6.05
N THR A 12 -0.27 -28.31 5.08
CA THR A 12 0.95 -29.10 5.10
C THR A 12 1.77 -28.77 3.85
N PRO A 13 2.97 -28.17 3.98
CA PRO A 13 3.59 -27.75 5.24
C PRO A 13 2.80 -26.63 5.95
N ALA A 14 3.03 -26.47 7.25
CA ALA A 14 2.43 -25.38 8.00
C ALA A 14 2.84 -24.03 7.42
N ARG A 15 1.88 -23.10 7.33
CA ARG A 15 2.06 -21.77 6.74
C ARG A 15 1.97 -20.68 7.78
N THR A 16 2.69 -19.60 7.56
CA THR A 16 2.65 -18.38 8.39
C THR A 16 1.64 -17.36 7.88
N ALA A 17 1.25 -17.45 6.61
CA ALA A 17 0.27 -16.57 5.98
C ALA A 17 -0.97 -17.33 5.48
N LEU A 18 -2.12 -16.66 5.57
CA LEU A 18 -3.39 -17.22 5.13
C LEU A 18 -3.55 -17.20 3.61
N HIS A 19 -3.06 -16.15 2.95
CA HIS A 19 -3.40 -15.83 1.56
C HIS A 19 -2.41 -16.39 0.53
N VAL A 20 -1.27 -16.93 0.97
CA VAL A 20 -0.20 -17.37 0.07
C VAL A 20 0.73 -18.37 0.76
N ASP A 21 1.46 -19.16 -0.03
CA ASP A 21 2.60 -19.95 0.45
C ASP A 21 3.74 -19.05 0.97
N ASP A 22 4.38 -19.47 2.06
CA ASP A 22 5.43 -18.69 2.74
C ASP A 22 6.61 -18.37 1.79
N ALA A 23 6.94 -19.27 0.86
CA ALA A 23 8.02 -19.06 -0.11
C ALA A 23 7.76 -17.88 -1.08
N LEU A 24 6.50 -17.46 -1.20
CA LEU A 24 6.08 -16.38 -2.10
C LEU A 24 5.81 -15.06 -1.38
N LEU A 25 5.96 -14.97 -0.05
CA LEU A 25 5.67 -13.76 0.71
C LEU A 25 6.47 -12.53 0.27
N LEU A 26 7.66 -12.74 -0.31
CA LEU A 26 8.51 -11.68 -0.84
C LEU A 26 8.44 -11.56 -2.36
N HIS A 27 7.54 -12.30 -3.01
CA HIS A 27 7.38 -12.22 -4.45
C HIS A 27 6.62 -10.93 -4.81
N PRO A 28 7.06 -10.14 -5.82
CA PRO A 28 6.46 -8.84 -6.13
C PRO A 28 4.99 -8.90 -6.55
N LEU A 29 4.51 -10.04 -7.07
CA LEU A 29 3.09 -10.26 -7.38
C LEU A 29 2.22 -10.54 -6.14
N VAL A 30 2.84 -10.85 -5.00
CA VAL A 30 2.16 -11.13 -3.73
C VAL A 30 2.27 -9.93 -2.81
N SER A 31 3.47 -9.35 -2.72
CA SER A 31 3.75 -8.11 -2.01
C SER A 31 4.33 -7.11 -2.99
N PRO A 32 3.51 -6.19 -3.54
CA PRO A 32 3.98 -5.15 -4.46
C PRO A 32 5.07 -4.26 -3.85
N LEU A 33 5.14 -4.19 -2.52
CA LEU A 33 6.23 -3.56 -1.78
C LEU A 33 7.61 -4.20 -2.04
N ALA A 34 7.68 -5.44 -2.54
CA ALA A 34 8.93 -6.07 -2.95
C ALA A 34 9.34 -5.72 -4.40
N ALA A 35 8.46 -5.12 -5.19
CA ALA A 35 8.75 -4.74 -6.57
C ALA A 35 9.80 -3.62 -6.60
N LYS A 36 10.82 -3.81 -7.45
CA LYS A 36 11.80 -2.78 -7.78
C LYS A 36 11.18 -1.70 -8.66
N GLY A 37 11.82 -0.53 -8.71
CA GLY A 37 11.35 0.62 -9.49
C GLY A 37 11.09 0.29 -10.96
N GLU A 38 12.01 -0.42 -11.62
CA GLU A 38 11.92 -0.79 -13.03
C GLU A 38 10.69 -1.65 -13.37
N LEU A 39 10.14 -2.39 -12.40
CA LEU A 39 8.96 -3.21 -12.62
C LEU A 39 7.66 -2.40 -12.71
N TRP A 40 7.70 -1.12 -12.31
CA TRP A 40 6.57 -0.19 -12.41
C TRP A 40 6.56 0.59 -13.72
N GLU A 41 7.61 0.49 -14.55
CA GLU A 41 7.67 1.17 -15.84
C GLU A 41 6.50 0.77 -16.73
N GLY A 42 5.85 1.77 -17.33
CA GLY A 42 4.68 1.55 -18.18
C GLY A 42 3.37 1.25 -17.44
N ALA A 43 3.36 1.25 -16.09
CA ALA A 43 2.12 1.18 -15.34
C ALA A 43 1.19 2.38 -15.65
N PRO A 44 -0.14 2.18 -15.61
CA PRO A 44 -1.10 3.27 -15.84
C PRO A 44 -1.03 4.33 -14.73
N PRO A 45 -1.62 5.53 -14.93
CA PRO A 45 -1.77 6.49 -13.85
C PRO A 45 -2.45 5.88 -12.62
N VAL A 46 -1.94 6.16 -11.43
CA VAL A 46 -2.43 5.53 -10.17
C VAL A 46 -2.82 6.60 -9.16
N PHE A 47 -3.93 6.34 -8.47
CA PHE A 47 -4.37 7.11 -7.31
C PHE A 47 -4.17 6.26 -6.06
N ILE A 48 -3.40 6.75 -5.10
CA ILE A 48 -3.15 6.10 -3.81
C ILE A 48 -3.68 7.01 -2.72
N VAL A 49 -4.45 6.43 -1.79
CA VAL A 49 -4.96 7.14 -0.62
C VAL A 49 -4.70 6.34 0.64
N THR A 50 -4.20 7.00 1.68
CA THR A 50 -3.95 6.40 3.00
C THR A 50 -4.47 7.32 4.11
N GLY A 51 -4.86 6.71 5.23
CA GLY A 51 -4.99 7.41 6.51
C GLY A 51 -3.67 7.46 7.29
N TRP A 52 -3.76 7.66 8.60
CA TRP A 52 -2.70 7.35 9.56
C TRP A 52 -2.97 5.96 10.14
N GLU A 53 -2.40 4.95 9.49
CA GLU A 53 -2.72 3.55 9.68
C GLU A 53 -1.48 2.66 9.55
N LEU A 54 -1.65 1.36 9.79
CA LEU A 54 -0.52 0.42 9.73
C LEU A 54 0.08 0.29 8.32
N LEU A 55 -0.71 0.58 7.28
CA LEU A 55 -0.31 0.44 5.88
C LEU A 55 0.24 1.75 5.27
N SER A 56 0.29 2.84 6.03
CA SER A 56 0.69 4.14 5.47
C SER A 56 2.12 4.16 4.94
N ASP A 57 3.03 3.42 5.57
CA ASP A 57 4.44 3.36 5.15
C ASP A 57 4.60 2.60 3.84
N GLU A 58 3.83 1.52 3.63
CA GLU A 58 3.84 0.77 2.37
C GLU A 58 3.21 1.57 1.22
N ASP A 59 2.12 2.29 1.49
CA ASP A 59 1.48 3.16 0.50
C ASP A 59 2.42 4.29 0.04
N ARG A 60 3.08 4.96 0.99
CA ARG A 60 4.11 5.98 0.72
C ARG A 60 5.27 5.42 -0.11
N THR A 61 5.76 4.25 0.26
CA THR A 61 6.86 3.57 -0.41
C THR A 61 6.51 3.22 -1.86
N VAL A 62 5.36 2.58 -2.08
CA VAL A 62 4.91 2.19 -3.43
C VAL A 62 4.63 3.43 -4.28
N ALA A 63 3.98 4.45 -3.73
CA ALA A 63 3.73 5.72 -4.44
C ALA A 63 5.02 6.36 -4.94
N SER A 64 6.04 6.43 -4.08
CA SER A 64 7.36 6.96 -4.43
C SER A 64 8.03 6.15 -5.54
N ARG A 65 8.04 4.82 -5.44
CA ARG A 65 8.68 3.96 -6.47
C ARG A 65 8.01 4.09 -7.82
N MET A 66 6.69 4.09 -7.85
CA MET A 66 5.94 4.31 -9.08
C MET A 66 6.22 5.69 -9.68
N ALA A 67 6.24 6.75 -8.85
CA ALA A 67 6.55 8.10 -9.31
C ALA A 67 8.00 8.22 -9.85
N ASN A 68 8.96 7.56 -9.22
CA ASN A 68 10.35 7.50 -9.68
C ASN A 68 10.51 6.70 -10.98
N ALA A 69 9.65 5.70 -11.22
CA ALA A 69 9.55 4.97 -12.49
C ALA A 69 8.80 5.74 -13.60
N GLY A 70 8.45 7.00 -13.37
CA GLY A 70 7.77 7.87 -14.34
C GLY A 70 6.25 7.69 -14.41
N VAL A 71 5.66 6.87 -13.53
CA VAL A 71 4.21 6.68 -13.44
C VAL A 71 3.55 7.95 -12.90
N LYS A 72 2.39 8.32 -13.46
CA LYS A 72 1.61 9.47 -12.97
C LYS A 72 0.83 9.09 -11.72
N VAL A 73 1.46 9.31 -10.56
CA VAL A 73 0.91 8.97 -9.24
C VAL A 73 0.27 10.20 -8.60
N ARG A 74 -1.00 10.07 -8.22
CA ARG A 74 -1.67 10.97 -7.28
C ARG A 74 -1.68 10.32 -5.91
N PHE A 75 -0.90 10.84 -4.97
CA PHE A 75 -0.85 10.37 -3.59
C PHE A 75 -1.61 11.33 -2.68
N MET A 76 -2.50 10.79 -1.84
CA MET A 76 -3.23 11.57 -0.83
C MET A 76 -3.16 10.88 0.53
N GLU A 77 -2.72 11.62 1.54
CA GLU A 77 -2.70 11.15 2.93
C GLU A 77 -3.65 12.01 3.76
N PHE A 78 -4.51 11.37 4.55
CA PHE A 78 -5.47 12.07 5.40
C PHE A 78 -5.10 11.91 6.87
N GLU A 79 -4.84 13.03 7.54
CA GLU A 79 -4.44 13.03 8.94
C GLU A 79 -5.54 12.45 9.84
N ALA A 80 -5.11 11.70 10.86
CA ALA A 80 -5.97 11.08 11.88
C ALA A 80 -7.08 10.16 11.33
N MET A 81 -6.97 9.70 10.08
CA MET A 81 -7.93 8.79 9.47
C MET A 81 -7.52 7.32 9.65
N PRO A 82 -8.44 6.42 10.03
CA PRO A 82 -8.15 5.00 10.15
C PRO A 82 -8.14 4.28 8.79
N HIS A 83 -7.80 3.00 8.80
CA HIS A 83 -7.93 2.11 7.66
C HIS A 83 -9.33 2.16 7.05
N CYS A 84 -9.39 2.32 5.73
CA CYS A 84 -10.64 2.42 4.97
C CYS A 84 -11.60 3.54 5.46
N PHE A 85 -11.07 4.65 6.00
CA PHE A 85 -11.89 5.72 6.58
C PHE A 85 -13.01 6.22 5.66
N ALA A 86 -12.79 6.28 4.34
CA ALA A 86 -13.79 6.75 3.39
C ALA A 86 -15.07 5.91 3.42
N MET A 87 -14.96 4.62 3.78
CA MET A 87 -16.07 3.68 3.96
C MET A 87 -16.57 3.64 5.41
N VAL A 88 -15.67 3.79 6.39
CA VAL A 88 -16.00 3.65 7.82
C VAL A 88 -16.70 4.90 8.38
N VAL A 89 -16.27 6.10 7.98
CA VAL A 89 -16.87 7.38 8.37
C VAL A 89 -17.60 8.02 7.20
N GLU A 90 -18.41 7.21 6.52
CA GLU A 90 -19.23 7.65 5.39
C GLU A 90 -20.07 8.88 5.78
N GLY A 91 -20.21 9.82 4.84
CA GLY A 91 -20.95 11.07 5.08
C GLY A 91 -20.21 12.08 5.97
N SER A 92 -18.99 11.82 6.43
CA SER A 92 -18.13 12.85 7.00
C SER A 92 -17.59 13.80 5.92
N ALA A 93 -17.12 14.99 6.32
CA ALA A 93 -16.51 15.94 5.39
C ALA A 93 -15.23 15.37 4.74
N VAL A 94 -14.44 14.63 5.52
CA VAL A 94 -13.19 13.99 5.08
C VAL A 94 -13.44 12.84 4.09
N ALA A 95 -14.40 11.95 4.38
CA ALA A 95 -14.78 10.89 3.44
C ALA A 95 -15.32 11.47 2.13
N ARG A 96 -16.20 12.48 2.20
CA ARG A 96 -16.70 13.15 0.99
C ARG A 96 -15.58 13.82 0.19
N LYS A 97 -14.57 14.40 0.84
CA LYS A 97 -13.41 14.94 0.13
C LYS A 97 -12.64 13.84 -0.58
N CYS A 98 -12.24 12.77 0.13
CA CYS A 98 -11.55 11.62 -0.45
C CYS A 98 -12.26 11.08 -1.70
N ILE A 99 -13.56 10.81 -1.62
CA ILE A 99 -14.33 10.28 -2.76
C ILE A 99 -14.42 11.28 -3.92
N ARG A 100 -14.57 12.58 -3.65
CA ARG A 100 -14.58 13.60 -4.71
C ARG A 100 -13.24 13.70 -5.43
N GLU A 101 -12.14 13.69 -4.70
CA GLU A 101 -10.78 13.73 -5.27
C GLU A 101 -10.53 12.49 -6.13
N TRP A 102 -10.89 11.32 -5.61
CA TRP A 102 -10.75 10.06 -6.34
C TRP A 102 -11.58 10.05 -7.64
N ALA A 103 -12.86 10.41 -7.58
CA ALA A 103 -13.73 10.46 -8.75
C ALA A 103 -13.28 11.53 -9.77
N GLY A 104 -12.86 12.71 -9.29
CA GLY A 104 -12.36 13.78 -10.14
C GLY A 104 -11.06 13.38 -10.86
N TRP A 105 -10.17 12.69 -10.15
CA TRP A 105 -8.94 12.15 -10.74
C TRP A 105 -9.23 11.11 -11.81
N MET A 106 -10.09 10.13 -11.51
CA MET A 106 -10.49 9.11 -12.50
C MET A 106 -11.07 9.74 -13.76
N LYS A 107 -11.97 10.72 -13.60
CA LYS A 107 -12.53 11.47 -14.74
C LYS A 107 -11.44 12.16 -15.55
N LYS A 108 -10.48 12.82 -14.89
CA LYS A 108 -9.36 13.50 -15.55
C LYS A 108 -8.47 12.52 -16.33
N VAL A 109 -8.18 11.35 -15.77
CA VAL A 109 -7.40 10.29 -16.44
C VAL A 109 -8.09 9.81 -17.73
N VAL A 110 -9.42 9.67 -17.71
CA VAL A 110 -10.19 9.16 -18.85
C VAL A 110 -10.43 10.24 -19.91
N GLU A 111 -10.89 11.42 -19.50
CA GLU A 111 -11.35 12.47 -20.42
C GLU A 111 -10.23 13.39 -20.89
N ALA A 112 -9.16 13.53 -20.10
CA ALA A 112 -8.06 14.45 -20.38
C ALA A 112 -6.70 13.86 -19.94
N PRO A 113 -6.29 12.68 -20.44
CA PRO A 113 -5.09 11.98 -19.97
C PRO A 113 -3.81 12.81 -20.05
N GLY A 114 -3.68 13.70 -21.05
CA GLY A 114 -2.53 14.60 -21.20
C GLY A 114 -2.41 15.69 -20.11
N SER A 115 -3.46 15.88 -19.29
CA SER A 115 -3.47 16.86 -18.19
C SER A 115 -3.10 16.28 -16.82
N VAL A 116 -2.93 14.95 -16.75
CA VAL A 116 -2.64 14.18 -15.53
C VAL A 116 -1.17 14.40 -15.13
N ALA A 117 -0.94 14.82 -13.89
CA ALA A 117 0.39 15.08 -13.36
C ALA A 117 0.60 14.34 -12.04
N GLU A 118 1.84 13.93 -11.76
CA GLU A 118 2.20 13.39 -10.46
C GLU A 118 2.02 14.45 -9.35
N GLY A 119 1.64 14.04 -8.15
CA GLY A 119 1.49 14.97 -7.04
C GLY A 119 1.04 14.33 -5.73
N GLY A 120 1.60 14.82 -4.63
CA GLY A 120 1.34 14.34 -3.27
C GLY A 120 0.68 15.41 -2.43
N THR A 121 -0.31 15.03 -1.62
CA THR A 121 -0.97 15.95 -0.69
C THR A 121 -1.26 15.29 0.64
N VAL A 122 -0.92 15.96 1.73
CA VAL A 122 -1.43 15.65 3.07
C VAL A 122 -2.61 16.56 3.36
N VAL A 123 -3.71 15.99 3.82
CA VAL A 123 -4.97 16.67 4.13
C VAL A 123 -5.17 16.69 5.64
N GLY A 124 -5.24 17.87 6.24
CA GLY A 124 -5.43 18.05 7.67
C GLY A 124 -6.81 17.63 8.16
N PHE A 125 -6.88 17.05 9.37
CA PHE A 125 -8.10 16.43 9.89
C PHE A 125 -9.27 17.41 10.09
N LYS A 126 -9.02 18.60 10.65
CA LYS A 126 -10.09 19.51 11.10
C LYS A 126 -10.56 20.47 10.02
N LYS A 127 -9.64 21.13 9.32
CA LYS A 127 -10.01 22.16 8.32
C LYS A 127 -9.88 21.65 6.89
N LEU A 128 -9.43 20.41 6.70
CA LEU A 128 -9.13 19.84 5.38
C LEU A 128 -8.13 20.70 4.61
N GLU A 129 -7.22 21.35 5.34
CA GLU A 129 -6.11 22.09 4.77
C GLU A 129 -5.20 21.14 3.98
N GLU A 130 -4.71 21.60 2.85
CA GLU A 130 -3.87 20.80 1.97
C GLU A 130 -2.43 21.27 2.06
N LYS A 131 -1.52 20.32 2.24
CA LYS A 131 -0.09 20.54 2.17
C LYS A 131 0.49 19.65 1.08
N GLU A 132 1.13 20.26 0.09
CA GLU A 132 1.85 19.51 -0.94
C GLU A 132 3.04 18.76 -0.33
N VAL A 133 3.29 17.55 -0.84
CA VAL A 133 4.44 16.74 -0.49
C VAL A 133 5.09 16.18 -1.75
N ASP A 134 6.42 16.03 -1.69
CA ASP A 134 7.17 15.39 -2.76
C ASP A 134 6.98 13.87 -2.70
N VAL A 135 6.19 13.32 -3.62
CA VAL A 135 5.91 11.89 -3.70
C VAL A 135 7.17 11.06 -3.92
N LYS A 136 8.13 11.58 -4.69
CA LYS A 136 9.35 10.84 -5.04
C LYS A 136 10.30 10.67 -3.85
N GLY A 137 10.14 11.50 -2.82
CA GLY A 137 10.92 11.47 -1.59
C GLY A 137 10.30 10.66 -0.45
N LEU A 138 9.20 9.92 -0.68
CA LEU A 138 8.49 9.20 0.38
C LEU A 138 9.05 7.79 0.70
N ASP A 139 9.95 7.26 -0.13
CA ASP A 139 10.56 5.94 0.09
C ASP A 139 11.91 6.06 0.81
N GLU A 140 12.17 5.16 1.75
CA GLU A 140 13.46 5.03 2.46
C GLU A 140 14.50 4.22 1.66
N GLY A 141 14.07 3.58 0.57
CA GLY A 141 14.91 2.83 -0.37
C GLY A 141 14.54 1.35 -0.43
N TRP A 142 14.64 0.76 -1.63
CA TRP A 142 14.23 -0.62 -1.89
C TRP A 142 14.97 -1.64 -1.01
N GLU A 143 16.28 -1.48 -0.85
CA GLU A 143 17.11 -2.35 -0.02
C GLU A 143 16.65 -2.37 1.44
N VAL A 144 16.38 -1.19 2.01
CA VAL A 144 15.91 -1.03 3.40
C VAL A 144 14.57 -1.74 3.59
N THR A 145 13.62 -1.52 2.67
CA THR A 145 12.32 -2.19 2.71
C THR A 145 12.47 -3.71 2.61
N MET A 146 13.28 -4.21 1.69
CA MET A 146 13.48 -5.65 1.50
C MET A 146 14.15 -6.30 2.70
N GLU A 147 15.10 -5.63 3.35
CA GLU A 147 15.70 -6.12 4.59
C GLU A 147 14.66 -6.27 5.70
N ARG A 148 13.82 -5.24 5.91
CA ARG A 148 12.73 -5.29 6.91
C ARG A 148 11.71 -6.39 6.61
N MET A 149 11.33 -6.56 5.34
CA MET A 149 10.41 -7.62 4.93
C MET A 149 11.01 -9.02 5.15
N LYS A 150 12.28 -9.23 4.77
CA LYS A 150 12.99 -10.50 5.01
C LYS A 150 13.10 -10.82 6.50
N GLU A 151 13.41 -9.82 7.33
CA GLU A 151 13.46 -10.00 8.79
C GLU A 151 12.09 -10.41 9.34
N ARG A 152 11.00 -9.80 8.84
CA ARG A 152 9.64 -10.18 9.23
C ARG A 152 9.29 -11.60 8.84
N VAL A 153 9.60 -12.03 7.61
CA VAL A 153 9.36 -13.41 7.17
C VAL A 153 10.14 -14.40 8.03
N LYS A 154 11.42 -14.10 8.32
CA LYS A 154 12.24 -14.94 9.21
C LYS A 154 11.62 -15.08 10.61
N LYS A 155 11.16 -13.97 11.21
CA LYS A 155 10.49 -14.00 12.52
C LYS A 155 9.20 -14.82 12.49
N ASN A 156 8.46 -14.81 11.39
CA ASN A 156 7.26 -15.64 11.22
C ASN A 156 7.61 -17.14 11.18
N GLU A 157 8.67 -17.52 10.47
CA GLU A 157 9.18 -18.89 10.43
C GLU A 157 9.64 -19.37 11.80
N GLU A 158 10.43 -18.57 12.52
CA GLU A 158 10.88 -18.88 13.89
C GLU A 158 9.69 -19.09 14.84
N ARG A 159 8.65 -18.24 14.72
CA ARG A 159 7.42 -18.39 15.50
C ARG A 159 6.66 -19.67 15.15
N LYS A 160 6.60 -20.03 13.87
CA LYS A 160 5.97 -21.27 13.39
C LYS A 160 6.70 -22.50 13.94
N GLU A 161 8.03 -22.52 13.88
CA GLU A 161 8.86 -23.59 14.44
C GLU A 161 8.69 -23.71 15.96
N ALA A 162 8.63 -22.60 16.69
CA ALA A 162 8.41 -22.60 18.13
C ALA A 162 7.04 -23.17 18.50
N LEU A 163 5.99 -22.82 17.75
CA LEU A 163 4.64 -23.37 17.97
C LEU A 163 4.54 -24.86 17.64
N ALA A 164 5.35 -25.38 16.72
CA ALA A 164 5.40 -26.80 16.40
C ALA A 164 6.08 -27.67 17.48
N LYS A 165 6.80 -27.05 18.43
CA LYS A 165 7.48 -27.72 19.55
C LYS A 165 6.65 -27.76 20.84
N LEU A 166 5.49 -27.10 20.87
CA LEU A 166 4.53 -27.10 21.98
C LEU A 166 3.51 -28.22 21.80
#